data_AF-A0A925QZU8-F1
#
_entry.id   AF-A0A925QZU8-F1
#
_cell.length_a   1.000
_cell.length_b   1.000
_cell.length_c   1.000
_cell.angle_alpha   90.00
_cell.angle_beta   90.00
_cell.angle_gamma   90.00
#
_symmetry.space_group_name_H-M   'P 1'
#
loop_
_entity.id
_entity.type
_entity.pdbx_description
1 polymer ?
#
loop_
_entity_poly.entity_id
_entity_poly.type
_entity_poly.pdbx_seq_one_letter_code
_entity_poly.pdbx_strand_id
1 'polypeptide(L)'
;MRILGWLLAFPLIVLAVVFAVANRHDVRLELWPLPWVLDLPVYLAVLGALVLGMVIGAVVTWLSGHRARTNARQQRRRAESLERQLAAAQAQADAQAEPAKLPVVIEG
;
A
#
# COMPACT_ATOMS: atom_id res chain seq x y z
N MET A 1 -4.45 15.59 -15.57
CA MET A 1 -3.71 14.32 -15.51
C MET A 1 -4.39 13.12 -16.20
N ARG A 2 -5.61 13.21 -16.74
CA ARG A 2 -6.27 12.06 -17.44
C ARG A 2 -5.72 11.79 -18.84
N ILE A 3 -5.18 12.82 -19.49
CA ILE A 3 -4.68 12.75 -20.87
C ILE A 3 -3.43 11.88 -20.96
N LEU A 4 -2.49 12.01 -20.01
CA LEU A 4 -1.27 11.22 -19.96
C LEU A 4 -1.56 9.72 -19.77
N GLY A 5 -2.54 9.39 -18.92
CA GLY A 5 -3.01 8.01 -18.75
C GLY A 5 -3.63 7.46 -20.04
N TRP A 6 -4.42 8.26 -20.75
CA TRP A 6 -5.00 7.87 -22.05
C TRP A 6 -3.94 7.69 -23.14
N LEU A 7 -2.90 8.51 -23.13
CA LEU A 7 -1.80 8.47 -24.11
C LEU A 7 -0.98 7.18 -23.97
N LEU A 8 -0.92 6.58 -22.77
CA LEU A 8 -0.29 5.29 -22.54
C LEU A 8 -1.26 4.12 -22.75
N ALA A 9 -2.52 4.26 -22.31
CA ALA A 9 -3.53 3.21 -22.42
C ALA A 9 -3.94 2.94 -23.87
N PHE A 10 -4.10 3.98 -24.68
CA PHE A 10 -4.54 3.85 -26.06
C PHE A 10 -3.60 2.97 -26.93
N PRO A 11 -2.28 3.24 -27.03
CA PRO A 11 -1.40 2.39 -27.81
C PRO A 11 -1.32 0.96 -27.25
N LEU A 12 -1.42 0.79 -25.93
CA LEU A 12 -1.46 -0.53 -25.31
C LEU A 12 -2.71 -1.33 -25.72
N ILE A 13 -3.88 -0.68 -25.75
CA ILE A 13 -5.13 -1.30 -26.22
C ILE A 13 -5.02 -1.66 -27.71
N VAL A 14 -4.51 -0.75 -28.54
CA VAL A 14 -4.30 -1.02 -29.97
C VAL A 14 -3.39 -2.24 -30.16
N LEU A 15 -2.27 -2.30 -29.43
CA LEU A 15 -1.36 -3.43 -29.47
C LEU A 15 -2.04 -4.74 -29.05
N ALA A 16 -2.81 -4.71 -27.96
CA ALA A 16 -3.56 -5.88 -27.48
C ALA A 16 -4.59 -6.37 -28.51
N VAL A 17 -5.30 -5.45 -29.17
CA VAL A 17 -6.28 -5.78 -30.22
C VAL A 17 -5.59 -6.36 -31.45
N VAL A 18 -4.51 -5.74 -31.93
CA VAL A 18 -3.73 -6.26 -33.08
C VAL A 18 -3.18 -7.65 -32.76
N PHE A 19 -2.60 -7.82 -31.57
CA PHE A 19 -2.14 -9.12 -31.09
C PHE A 19 -3.28 -10.14 -31.07
N ALA A 20 -4.46 -9.76 -30.57
CA ALA A 20 -5.62 -10.66 -30.52
C ALA A 20 -6.13 -11.07 -31.89
N VAL A 21 -6.19 -10.13 -32.84
CA VAL A 21 -6.63 -10.42 -34.21
C VAL A 21 -5.61 -11.28 -34.95
N ALA A 22 -4.32 -11.04 -34.76
CA ALA A 22 -3.25 -11.80 -35.41
C ALA A 22 -3.06 -13.20 -34.80
N ASN A 23 -3.34 -13.38 -33.51
CA ASN A 23 -3.09 -14.63 -32.78
C ASN A 23 -4.39 -15.34 -32.37
N ARG A 24 -5.29 -15.55 -33.33
CA ARG A 24 -6.54 -16.32 -33.17
C ARG A 24 -6.36 -17.83 -33.26
N HIS A 25 -5.13 -18.31 -33.46
CA HIS A 25 -4.85 -19.73 -33.53
C HIS A 25 -5.01 -20.36 -32.15
N ASP A 26 -5.60 -21.56 -32.14
CA ASP A 26 -5.77 -22.33 -30.91
C ASP A 26 -4.43 -22.93 -30.48
N VAL A 27 -4.14 -22.83 -29.19
CA VAL A 27 -3.03 -23.50 -28.53
C VAL A 27 -3.56 -24.46 -27.48
N ARG A 28 -2.88 -25.59 -27.37
CA ARG A 28 -3.10 -26.56 -26.31
C ARG A 28 -2.27 -26.20 -25.09
N LEU A 29 -2.94 -25.90 -23.99
CA LEU A 29 -2.32 -25.65 -22.69
C LEU A 29 -2.53 -26.86 -21.79
N GLU A 30 -1.43 -27.54 -21.44
CA GLU A 30 -1.41 -28.60 -20.44
C GLU A 30 -1.02 -28.00 -19.10
N LEU A 31 -1.94 -27.98 -18.14
CA LEU A 31 -1.74 -27.31 -16.86
C LEU A 31 -1.05 -28.24 -15.85
N TRP A 32 0.22 -28.57 -16.05
CA TRP A 32 0.96 -29.39 -15.07
C TRP A 32 1.04 -28.69 -13.69
N PRO A 33 0.84 -29.38 -12.55
CA PRO A 33 0.59 -30.81 -12.34
C PRO A 33 -0.90 -31.24 -12.39
N LEU A 34 -1.81 -30.34 -12.75
CA LEU A 34 -3.24 -30.66 -12.88
C LEU A 34 -3.48 -31.45 -14.19
N PRO A 35 -4.36 -32.47 -14.19
CA PRO A 35 -4.69 -33.25 -15.38
C PRO A 35 -5.72 -32.53 -16.27
N TRP A 36 -5.51 -31.23 -16.52
CA TRP A 36 -6.39 -30.42 -17.36
C TRP A 36 -5.67 -29.95 -18.62
N VAL A 37 -6.38 -30.05 -19.73
CA VAL A 37 -5.95 -29.59 -21.05
C VAL A 37 -6.96 -28.56 -21.52
N LEU A 38 -6.50 -27.34 -21.76
CA LEU A 38 -7.31 -26.25 -22.29
C LEU A 38 -6.85 -25.96 -23.71
N ASP A 39 -7.74 -26.16 -24.67
CA ASP A 39 -7.55 -25.69 -26.04
C ASP A 39 -8.23 -24.33 -26.16
N LEU A 40 -7.44 -23.26 -26.35
CA LEU A 40 -7.95 -21.89 -26.45
C LEU A 40 -7.05 -21.02 -27.33
N PRO A 41 -7.57 -19.92 -27.91
CA PRO A 41 -6.77 -19.03 -28.73
C PRO A 41 -5.60 -18.43 -27.95
N VAL A 42 -4.44 -18.30 -28.58
CA VAL A 42 -3.22 -17.75 -27.93
C VAL A 42 -3.45 -16.38 -27.32
N TYR A 43 -4.23 -15.52 -27.97
CA TYR A 43 -4.52 -14.20 -27.40
C TYR A 43 -5.22 -14.28 -26.04
N LEU A 44 -6.11 -15.27 -25.87
CA LEU A 44 -6.89 -15.45 -24.66
C LEU A 44 -6.01 -16.01 -23.54
N ALA A 45 -5.07 -16.91 -23.87
CA ALA A 45 -4.06 -17.39 -22.94
C ALA A 45 -3.25 -16.23 -22.34
N VAL A 46 -2.68 -15.41 -23.23
CA VAL A 46 -1.71 -14.36 -22.84
C VAL A 46 -2.41 -13.17 -22.20
N LEU A 47 -3.40 -12.58 -22.88
CA LEU A 47 -4.10 -11.40 -22.37
C LEU A 47 -4.95 -11.74 -21.15
N GLY A 48 -5.59 -12.91 -21.14
CA GLY A 48 -6.35 -13.40 -19.99
C GLY A 48 -5.48 -13.59 -18.75
N ALA A 49 -4.32 -14.24 -18.88
CA ALA A 49 -3.38 -14.39 -17.78
C ALA A 49 -2.85 -13.04 -17.27
N LEU A 50 -2.57 -12.09 -18.17
CA LEU A 50 -2.13 -10.74 -17.80
C LEU A 50 -3.21 -9.99 -16.99
N VAL A 51 -4.46 -10.00 -17.46
CA VAL A 51 -5.58 -9.38 -16.76
C VAL A 51 -5.78 -10.05 -15.40
N LEU A 52 -5.76 -11.38 -15.35
CA LEU A 52 -5.91 -12.12 -14.10
C LEU A 52 -4.81 -11.77 -13.10
N GLY A 53 -3.55 -11.75 -13.54
CA GLY A 53 -2.40 -11.34 -12.73
C GLY A 53 -2.53 -9.91 -12.22
N MET A 54 -3.01 -8.98 -13.06
CA MET A 54 -3.26 -7.60 -12.65
C MET A 54 -4.36 -7.49 -11.59
N VAL A 55 -5.46 -8.23 -11.75
CA VAL A 55 -6.54 -8.28 -10.76
C VAL A 55 -6.03 -8.82 -9.43
N ILE A 56 -5.30 -9.94 -9.44
CA ILE A 56 -4.69 -10.52 -8.24
C ILE A 56 -3.73 -9.52 -7.59
N GLY A 57 -2.84 -8.91 -8.37
CA GLY A 57 -1.91 -7.90 -7.89
C GLY A 57 -2.61 -6.68 -7.26
N ALA A 58 -3.69 -6.20 -7.88
CA ALA A 58 -4.51 -5.11 -7.36
C ALA A 58 -5.18 -5.49 -6.03
N VAL A 59 -5.72 -6.71 -5.92
CA VAL A 59 -6.33 -7.24 -4.68
C VAL A 59 -5.28 -7.34 -3.57
N VAL A 60 -4.11 -7.91 -3.85
CA VAL A 60 -3.00 -8.02 -2.89
C VAL A 60 -2.54 -6.64 -2.43
N THR A 61 -2.38 -5.69 -3.36
CA THR A 61 -2.00 -4.31 -3.05
C THR A 61 -3.06 -3.62 -2.20
N TRP A 62 -4.34 -3.83 -2.49
CA TRP A 62 -5.44 -3.25 -1.71
C TRP A 62 -5.47 -3.79 -0.28
N LEU A 63 -5.32 -5.10 -0.10
CA LEU A 63 -5.24 -5.73 1.23
C LEU A 63 -4.03 -5.21 2.03
N SER A 64 -2.88 -5.07 1.38
CA SER A 64 -1.65 -4.54 2.00
C SER A 64 -1.80 -3.06 2.39
N GLY A 65 -2.40 -2.26 1.50
CA GLY A 65 -2.66 -0.84 1.74
C GLY A 65 -3.69 -0.59 2.85
N HIS A 66 -4.68 -1.48 3.02
CA HIS A 66 -5.65 -1.37 4.11
C HIS A 66 -4.98 -1.50 5.48
N ARG A 67 -4.04 -2.46 5.62
CA ARG A 67 -3.25 -2.69 6.84
C ARG A 67 -2.26 -1.54 7.13
N ALA A 68 -1.70 -0.93 6.09
CA ALA A 68 -0.85 0.26 6.25
C ALA A 68 -1.63 1.47 6.81
N ARG A 69 -2.89 1.65 6.39
CA ARG A 69 -3.73 2.76 6.86
C ARG A 69 -4.15 2.62 8.33
N THR A 70 -4.37 1.40 8.82
CA THR A 70 -4.68 1.17 10.25
C THR A 70 -3.44 1.34 11.12
N ASN A 71 -2.29 0.83 10.68
CA ASN A 71 -1.02 0.99 11.39
C ASN A 71 -0.59 2.46 11.47
N ALA A 72 -0.76 3.24 10.39
CA ALA A 72 -0.46 4.68 10.42
C ALA A 72 -1.26 5.44 11.49
N ARG A 73 -2.53 5.08 11.71
CA ARG A 73 -3.38 5.68 12.75
C ARG A 73 -2.94 5.27 14.16
N GLN A 74 -2.59 4.01 14.38
CA GLN A 74 -2.09 3.54 15.68
C GLN A 74 -0.72 4.15 16.01
N GLN A 75 0.18 4.24 15.04
CA GLN A 75 1.50 4.87 15.22
C GLN A 75 1.35 6.36 15.59
N ARG A 76 0.43 7.09 14.94
CA ARG A 76 0.11 8.48 15.31
C ARG A 76 -0.36 8.62 16.76
N ARG A 77 -1.30 7.78 17.19
CA ARG A 77 -1.80 7.80 18.59
C ARG A 77 -0.72 7.47 19.60
N ARG A 78 0.18 6.54 19.28
CA ARG A 78 1.33 6.20 20.14
C ARG A 78 2.29 7.38 20.25
N ALA A 79 2.62 8.04 19.15
CA ALA A 79 3.45 9.24 19.14
C ALA A 79 2.84 10.35 20.02
N GLU A 80 1.56 10.68 19.84
CA GLU A 80 0.87 11.68 20.67
C GLU A 80 0.83 11.31 22.16
N SER A 81 0.76 10.02 22.50
CA SER A 81 0.77 9.56 23.89
C SER A 81 2.16 9.67 24.52
N LEU A 82 3.22 9.42 23.74
CA LEU A 82 4.60 9.54 24.18
C LEU A 82 4.99 11.01 24.35
N GLU A 83 4.57 11.88 23.43
CA GLU A 83 4.75 13.33 23.54
C GLU A 83 4.10 13.89 24.81
N ARG A 84 2.87 13.44 25.13
CA ARG A 84 2.18 13.83 26.38
C ARG A 84 2.91 13.35 27.63
N GLN A 85 3.43 12.13 27.62
CA GLN A 85 4.19 11.59 28.75
C GLN A 85 5.51 12.35 28.95
N LEU A 86 6.21 12.69 27.86
CA LEU A 86 7.41 13.51 27.92
C LEU A 86 7.12 14.90 28.51
N ALA A 87 6.06 15.57 28.04
CA ALA A 87 5.66 16.88 28.56
C ALA A 87 5.30 16.82 30.06
N ALA A 88 4.57 15.79 30.47
CA ALA A 88 4.21 15.59 31.89
C ALA A 88 5.44 15.29 32.77
N ALA A 89 6.38 14.50 32.27
CA ALA A 89 7.63 14.19 32.98
C ALA A 89 8.53 15.43 33.11
N GLN A 90 8.63 16.26 32.06
CA GLN A 90 9.35 17.53 32.10
C GLN A 90 8.73 18.48 33.12
N ALA A 91 7.40 18.65 33.12
CA ALA A 91 6.72 19.50 34.09
C ALA A 91 6.93 19.04 35.55
N GLN A 92 7.01 17.72 35.78
CA GLN A 92 7.34 17.17 37.11
C GLN A 92 8.79 17.42 37.51
N ALA A 93 9.73 17.32 36.57
CA ALA A 93 11.13 17.63 36.81
C ALA A 93 11.34 19.12 37.12
N ASP A 94 10.66 20.01 36.39
CA ASP A 94 10.69 21.46 36.62
C ASP A 94 10.08 21.81 38.00
N ALA A 95 8.94 21.20 38.36
CA ALA A 95 8.32 21.39 39.67
C ALA A 95 9.18 20.87 40.83
N GLN A 96 9.94 19.79 40.63
CA GLN A 96 10.90 19.28 41.61
C GLN A 96 12.17 20.13 41.71
N ALA A 97 12.51 20.92 40.69
CA ALA A 97 13.59 21.91 40.75
C ALA A 97 13.20 23.18 41.52
N GLU A 98 11.89 23.42 41.72
CA GLU A 98 11.32 24.62 42.37
C GLU A 98 10.93 24.50 43.86
N PRO A 99 11.70 23.81 44.74
CA PRO A 99 11.61 24.08 46.19
C PRO A 99 12.91 24.64 46.81
N ALA A 100 13.94 24.95 46.02
CA ALA A 100 15.24 25.43 46.54
C ALA A 100 15.41 26.97 46.58
N LYS A 101 14.32 27.74 46.45
CA LYS A 101 14.34 29.18 46.76
C LYS A 101 13.71 29.41 48.13
N LEU A 102 14.49 29.13 49.17
CA LEU A 102 14.16 29.50 50.55
C LEU A 102 13.98 31.02 50.62
N PRO A 103 12.89 31.54 51.21
CA PRO A 103 12.85 32.94 51.60
C PRO A 103 13.95 33.13 52.66
N VAL A 104 14.99 33.86 52.30
CA VAL A 104 16.00 34.33 53.24
C VAL A 104 15.26 35.16 54.29
N VAL A 105 15.16 34.56 55.47
CA VAL A 105 14.80 35.20 56.73
C VAL A 105 15.71 36.41 56.89
N ILE A 106 15.15 37.61 56.84
CA ILE A 106 15.81 38.81 57.35
C ILE A 106 15.08 39.14 58.64
N GLU A 107 15.70 38.73 59.76
CA GLU A 107 15.44 39.31 61.07
C GLU A 107 15.80 40.80 61.06
N GLY A 108 14.94 41.60 61.70
CA GLY A 108 15.15 43.02 61.98
C GLY A 108 14.20 43.48 63.07
#